data_AF-A0A550GRM9-F1
#
_entry.id   AF-A0A550GRM9-F1
#
_cell.length_a   1.000
_cell.length_b   1.000
_cell.length_c   1.000
_cell.angle_alpha   90.00
_cell.angle_beta   90.00
_cell.angle_gamma   90.00
#
_symmetry.space_group_name_H-M   'P 1'
#
loop_
_entity.id
_entity.type
_entity.pdbx_description
1 polymer ?
#
loop_
_entity_poly.entity_id
_entity_poly.type
_entity_poly.pdbx_seq_one_letter_code
_entity_poly.pdbx_strand_id
1 'polypeptide(L)' 'MNAKIWLPDGLYEGGLLVEDGKITKIGRSLTEGELVVDAGGKLVIPGLVDLHVHFR' A
#
# COMPACT_ATOMS: atom_id res chain seq x y z
N MET A 1 1.89 -2.54 12.60
CA MET A 1 1.80 -2.56 11.12
C MET A 1 1.55 -3.98 10.68
N ASN A 2 0.43 -4.23 10.00
CA ASN A 2 -0.10 -5.58 9.77
C ASN A 2 -0.64 -5.76 8.33
N ALA A 3 -0.08 -5.10 7.32
CA ALA A 3 -0.48 -5.30 5.93
C ALA A 3 0.31 -6.45 5.29
N LYS A 4 -0.33 -7.16 4.35
CA LYS A 4 0.33 -8.04 3.39
C LYS A 4 0.48 -7.28 2.09
N ILE A 5 1.69 -6.88 1.72
CA ILE A 5 1.96 -6.00 0.58
C ILE A 5 2.42 -6.86 -0.59
N TRP A 6 1.75 -6.75 -1.73
CA TRP A 6 2.14 -7.44 -2.95
C TRP A 6 3.23 -6.63 -3.68
N LEU A 7 4.43 -7.18 -3.74
CA LEU A 7 5.59 -6.62 -4.44
C LEU A 7 5.98 -7.54 -5.62
N PRO A 8 6.76 -7.04 -6.60
CA PRO A 8 7.18 -7.84 -7.74
C PRO A 8 7.95 -9.12 -7.39
N ASP A 9 8.64 -9.13 -6.25
CA ASP A 9 9.44 -10.22 -5.71
C ASP A 9 8.67 -11.15 -4.75
N GLY A 10 7.43 -10.80 -4.40
CA GLY A 10 6.54 -11.63 -3.60
C GLY A 10 5.76 -10.86 -2.55
N LEU A 11 5.30 -11.58 -1.53
CA LEU A 11 4.49 -11.01 -0.44
C LEU A 11 5.39 -10.49 0.69
N TYR A 12 5.19 -9.23 1.07
CA TYR A 12 5.90 -8.59 2.18
C TYR A 12 4.94 -8.26 3.33
N GLU A 13 5.22 -8.75 4.53
CA GLU A 13 4.43 -8.39 5.73
C GLU A 13 5.02 -7.17 6.44
N GLY A 14 4.23 -6.10 6.54
CA GLY A 14 4.64 -4.84 7.17
C GLY A 14 3.65 -3.69 6.94
N GLY A 15 4.17 -2.50 6.67
CA GLY A 15 3.41 -1.30 6.34
C GLY A 15 4.11 -0.47 5.26
N LEU A 16 3.44 0.61 4.85
CA LEU A 16 3.94 1.57 3.88
C LEU A 16 3.64 3.00 4.33
N LEU A 17 4.59 3.91 4.06
CA LEU A 17 4.47 5.34 4.30
C LEU A 17 4.21 6.04 2.97
N VAL A 18 3.24 6.95 2.97
CA VAL A 18 2.88 7.75 1.80
C VAL A 18 3.03 9.22 2.16
N GLU A 19 3.82 9.94 1.37
CA GLU A 19 4.05 11.38 1.48
C GLU A 19 3.91 11.99 0.09
N ASP A 20 3.18 13.10 -0.03
CA ASP A 20 2.93 13.80 -1.30
C ASP A 20 2.47 12.89 -2.45
N GLY A 21 1.57 11.95 -2.13
CA GLY A 21 1.01 10.99 -3.10
C GLY A 21 1.98 9.91 -3.58
N LYS A 22 3.15 9.77 -2.94
CA LYS A 22 4.17 8.77 -3.28
C LYS A 22 4.45 7.85 -2.11
N ILE A 23 4.75 6.58 -2.40
CA ILE A 23 5.25 5.65 -1.40
C ILE A 23 6.70 6.00 -1.10
N THR A 24 7.01 6.44 0.12
CA THR A 24 8.37 6.85 0.52
C THR A 24 9.10 5.78 1.32
N LYS A 25 8.36 4.86 1.96
CA LYS A 25 8.95 3.76 2.73
C LYS A 25 8.06 2.53 2.77
N ILE A 26 8.68 1.35 2.79
CA ILE A 26 8.06 0.06 3.05
C ILE A 26 8.85 -0.62 4.17
N GLY A 27 8.18 -1.15 5.19
CA GLY A 27 8.88 -1.71 6.35
C GLY A 27 7.99 -2.25 7.45
N ARG A 28 8.58 -2.99 8.39
CA ARG A 28 7.88 -3.53 9.58
C ARG A 28 7.76 -2.53 10.73
N SER A 29 8.65 -1.55 10.76
CA SER A 29 8.73 -0.51 11.79
C SER A 29 8.84 0.84 11.09
N LEU A 30 7.69 1.44 10.81
CA LEU A 30 7.59 2.81 10.31
C LEU A 30 7.14 3.71 11.46
N THR A 31 7.42 4.99 11.34
CA THR A 31 6.81 6.01 12.20
C THR A 31 5.35 6.20 11.78
N GLU A 32 4.49 6.55 12.72
CA GLU A 32 3.11 6.91 12.41
C GLU A 32 3.11 8.22 11.59
N GLY A 33 2.32 8.23 10.52
CA GLY A 33 2.03 9.44 9.75
C GLY A 33 0.85 10.19 10.35
N GLU A 34 0.50 11.33 9.74
CA GLU A 34 -0.65 12.14 10.15
C GLU A 34 -1.98 11.34 10.08
N LEU A 35 -2.11 10.48 9.08
CA LEU A 35 -3.23 9.57 8.91
C LEU A 35 -2.74 8.13 8.95
N VAL A 36 -3.35 7.31 9.80
CA VAL A 36 -3.08 5.89 9.92
C VAL A 36 -4.28 5.08 9.45
N VAL A 37 -4.04 4.17 8.51
CA VAL A 37 -5.02 3.17 8.07
C VAL A 37 -4.56 1.80 8.55
N ASP A 38 -5.31 1.20 9.48
CA ASP A 38 -5.07 -0.18 9.91
C ASP A 38 -5.58 -1.15 8.84
N ALA A 39 -4.66 -1.83 8.17
CA ALA A 39 -4.98 -2.81 7.12
C ALA A 39 -5.57 -4.10 7.69
N GLY A 40 -5.45 -4.38 8.99
CA GLY A 40 -6.10 -5.54 9.62
C GLY A 40 -5.65 -6.90 9.05
N GLY A 41 -4.40 -7.05 8.59
CA GLY A 41 -3.95 -8.29 7.94
C GLY A 41 -4.31 -8.40 6.46
N LYS A 42 -5.01 -7.41 5.89
CA LYS A 42 -5.48 -7.44 4.50
C LYS A 42 -4.35 -7.26 3.50
N LEU A 43 -4.65 -7.65 2.27
CA LEU A 43 -3.77 -7.50 1.12
C LEU A 43 -3.80 -6.05 0.62
N VAL A 44 -2.62 -5.46 0.48
CA VAL A 44 -2.40 -4.17 -0.18
C VAL A 44 -1.77 -4.44 -1.53
N ILE A 45 -2.47 -4.02 -2.58
CA ILE A 45 -2.07 -4.17 -3.98
C ILE A 45 -2.02 -2.80 -4.66
N PRO A 46 -1.28 -2.68 -5.78
CA PRO A 46 -1.45 -1.53 -6.66
C PRO A 46 -2.92 -1.34 -7.04
N GLY A 47 -3.35 -0.08 -7.15
CA GLY A 47 -4.68 0.24 -7.66
C GLY A 47 -4.88 -0.35 -9.05
N LEU A 48 -6.12 -0.73 -9.37
CA LEU A 48 -6.47 -1.21 -10.70
C LEU A 48 -6.22 -0.09 -11.73
N VAL A 49 -5.48 -0.42 -12.78
CA VAL A 49 -5.32 0.43 -13.96
C VAL A 49 -6.19 -0.15 -15.07
N ASP A 50 -7.33 0.48 -15.32
CA ASP A 50 -8.23 0.10 -16.40
C ASP A 50 -7.86 0.85 -17.69
N LEU A 51 -7.51 0.09 -18.72
CA LEU A 51 -7.11 0.61 -20.04
C LEU A 51 -8.26 0.64 -21.04
N HIS A 52 -9.42 0.05 -20.71
CA HIS A 52 -10.51 -0.12 -21.67
C HIS A 52 -11.85 0.26 -21.06
N VAL A 53 -12.02 1.57 -20.93
CA VAL A 53 -13.24 2.19 -20.39
C VAL A 53 -14.00 2.93 -21.49
N HIS A 54 -15.32 2.73 -21.54
CA HIS A 54 -16.22 3.59 -22.30
C HIS A 54 -16.84 4.60 -21.34
N PHE A 55 -16.26 5.80 -21.29
CA PHE A 55 -16.89 6.91 -20.59
C PHE A 55 -18.14 7.36 -21.34
N ARG A 56 -19.24 7.56 -20.62
CA ARG A 56 -20.48 8.15 -21.12
C ARG A 56 -20.65 9.54 -20.54
#